data_AF-J2X1U4-F1
#
_entry.id   AF-J2X1U4-F1
#
_cell.length_a   1.000
_cell.length_b   1.000
_cell.length_c   1.000
_cell.angle_alpha   90.00
_cell.angle_beta   90.00
_cell.angle_gamma   90.00
#
_symmetry.space_group_name_H-M   'P 1'
#
loop_
_entity.id
_entity.type
_entity.pdbx_description
1 polymer ?
#
loop_
_entity_poly.entity_id
_entity_poly.type
_entity_poly.pdbx_seq_one_letter_code
_entity_poly.pdbx_strand_id
1 'polypeptide(L)'
;MTVQMDTPYAVGAYRSNSHEPLPPPKWTEDANRSGSFDTHLVFGHYANLEPAMEITIQLQGEEQSIYQRQQKQGKKEEVHCDARHWRFQNSSKIPHVLFVLRIVCISFIWAPWSTWIFGSIKPELGYGPPDTGLALLISFFAVTLILTSLTLYMTGKKIVHHLQIAGLIICAITVFWLKGSLWGNSSMQIALWAGAFLYFMATTGSDALLWLHSKISTYDGSEFNRIDGMLRFKRRFRRLFVAPFEEFDPVLQILPSGYGSHDYAIWLHHRYTDNKICLATKVHALGLDQANALAFWDCLQRYMDVTQPLPDLPVLEQSRHLDPVTAAYDAKTSRNPRRWRDQSEKGWLATGFKQLTQQIQQCPWQQQPCIIKARIDPSLSIEAYYRAQEAKGIQATPKADDFDDLHRG
;
A
#
# COMPACT_ATOMS: atom_id res chain seq x y z
N MET A 1 9.29 22.81 -31.53
CA MET A 1 7.86 23.14 -31.42
C MET A 1 7.55 23.37 -29.95
N THR A 2 7.55 24.63 -29.55
CA THR A 2 7.22 25.08 -28.19
C THR A 2 5.71 25.13 -28.05
N VAL A 3 5.13 24.12 -27.41
CA VAL A 3 3.70 24.15 -27.05
C VAL A 3 3.55 25.14 -25.91
N GLN A 4 2.88 26.23 -26.22
CA GLN A 4 2.45 27.28 -25.32
C GLN A 4 1.49 26.65 -24.28
N MET A 5 1.94 26.44 -23.04
CA MET A 5 1.06 26.00 -21.94
C MET A 5 0.42 27.22 -21.29
N ASP A 6 -0.63 27.75 -21.92
CA ASP A 6 -1.42 28.87 -21.40
C ASP A 6 -2.37 28.46 -20.25
N THR A 7 -2.43 27.18 -19.89
CA THR A 7 -3.18 26.66 -18.74
C THR A 7 -2.29 25.86 -17.77
N PRO A 8 -2.43 26.06 -16.45
CA PRO A 8 -1.66 25.32 -15.43
C PRO A 8 -1.99 23.82 -15.35
N TYR A 9 -3.03 23.38 -16.07
CA TYR A 9 -3.50 22.01 -16.16
C TYR A 9 -3.49 21.54 -17.62
N ALA A 10 -3.23 20.25 -17.84
CA ALA A 10 -3.26 19.65 -19.16
C ALA A 10 -4.70 19.44 -19.65
N VAL A 11 -4.85 19.16 -20.95
CA VAL A 11 -6.16 18.96 -21.61
C VAL A 11 -6.93 17.78 -21.01
N GLY A 12 -6.25 16.72 -20.57
CA GLY A 12 -6.86 15.55 -19.93
C GLY A 12 -7.25 15.74 -18.46
N ALA A 13 -6.97 16.91 -17.86
CA ALA A 13 -7.26 17.15 -16.45
C ALA A 13 -8.76 16.99 -16.14
N TYR A 14 -9.06 16.30 -15.05
CA TYR A 14 -10.43 16.02 -14.66
C TYR A 14 -11.18 17.30 -14.25
N ARG A 15 -12.36 17.51 -14.83
CA ARG A 15 -13.23 18.67 -14.59
C ARG A 15 -14.66 18.20 -14.38
N SER A 16 -15.23 18.46 -13.20
CA SER A 16 -16.62 18.08 -12.92
C SER A 16 -17.65 18.79 -13.80
N ASN A 17 -17.31 19.96 -14.35
CA ASN A 17 -18.16 20.72 -15.29
C ASN A 17 -17.93 20.35 -16.77
N SER A 18 -17.18 19.28 -17.06
CA SER A 18 -17.01 18.80 -18.43
C SER A 18 -18.33 18.23 -18.97
N HIS A 19 -18.62 18.52 -20.23
CA HIS A 19 -19.76 17.97 -20.97
C HIS A 19 -19.32 16.96 -22.05
N GLU A 20 -18.05 16.55 -22.04
CA GLU A 20 -17.55 15.59 -23.03
C GLU A 20 -18.21 14.22 -22.84
N PRO A 21 -18.76 13.60 -23.90
CA PRO A 21 -19.44 12.32 -23.79
C PRO A 21 -18.47 11.19 -23.47
N LEU A 22 -18.97 10.19 -22.74
CA LEU A 22 -18.25 8.97 -22.40
C LEU A 22 -18.97 7.75 -22.98
N PRO A 23 -18.27 6.76 -23.54
CA PRO A 23 -18.91 5.55 -24.01
C PRO A 23 -19.46 4.73 -22.83
N PRO A 24 -20.51 3.92 -23.05
CA PRO A 24 -21.05 3.04 -22.03
C PRO A 24 -19.99 2.03 -21.56
N PRO A 25 -20.11 1.49 -20.33
CA PRO A 25 -19.17 0.49 -19.84
C PRO A 25 -19.17 -0.72 -20.79
N LYS A 26 -18.00 -1.37 -20.92
CA LYS A 26 -17.82 -2.50 -21.85
C LYS A 26 -18.77 -3.67 -21.53
N TRP A 27 -19.03 -3.89 -20.25
CA TRP A 27 -19.99 -4.88 -19.77
C TRP A 27 -21.20 -4.18 -19.17
N THR A 28 -22.40 -4.64 -19.52
CA THR A 28 -23.66 -4.03 -19.08
C THR A 28 -23.85 -4.11 -17.56
N GLU A 29 -23.38 -5.20 -16.94
CA GLU A 29 -23.36 -5.40 -15.48
C GLU A 29 -22.51 -4.35 -14.73
N ASP A 30 -21.51 -3.76 -15.40
CA ASP A 30 -20.64 -2.76 -14.79
C ASP A 30 -21.30 -1.38 -14.65
N ALA A 31 -22.44 -1.15 -15.31
CA ALA A 31 -23.22 0.09 -15.16
C ALA A 31 -23.73 0.30 -13.72
N ASN A 32 -23.90 -0.79 -12.97
CA ASN A 32 -24.18 -0.77 -11.54
C ASN A 32 -23.49 -1.93 -10.83
N ARG A 33 -22.32 -1.64 -10.24
CA ARG A 33 -21.50 -2.59 -9.48
C ARG A 33 -21.98 -2.81 -8.04
N SER A 34 -23.24 -2.49 -7.73
CA SER A 34 -23.80 -2.71 -6.39
C SER A 34 -24.20 -4.18 -6.23
N GLY A 35 -23.81 -4.78 -5.11
CA GLY A 35 -24.08 -6.16 -4.75
C GLY A 35 -24.29 -6.32 -3.25
N SER A 36 -24.13 -7.54 -2.73
CA SER A 36 -24.38 -7.81 -1.30
C SER A 36 -23.38 -7.13 -0.36
N PHE A 37 -22.13 -6.97 -0.79
CA PHE A 37 -21.06 -6.33 0.01
C PHE A 37 -20.48 -5.08 -0.67
N ASP A 38 -20.95 -4.77 -1.87
CA ASP A 38 -20.38 -3.74 -2.73
C ASP A 38 -21.46 -2.67 -2.98
N THR A 39 -21.10 -1.40 -2.83
CA THR A 39 -21.99 -0.27 -3.12
C THR A 39 -21.31 0.62 -4.16
N HIS A 40 -21.92 0.75 -5.34
CA HIS A 40 -21.40 1.64 -6.38
C HIS A 40 -21.55 3.10 -5.93
N LEU A 41 -20.46 3.86 -5.94
CA LEU A 41 -20.46 5.27 -5.55
C LEU A 41 -20.68 6.19 -6.76
N VAL A 42 -21.15 7.38 -6.47
CA VAL A 42 -21.55 8.42 -7.41
C VAL A 42 -20.42 9.44 -7.52
N PHE A 43 -20.21 9.96 -8.74
CA PHE A 43 -19.35 11.12 -8.97
C PHE A 43 -20.10 12.45 -8.84
N GLY A 44 -19.38 13.46 -8.36
CA GLY A 44 -19.85 14.84 -8.24
C GLY A 44 -20.58 15.12 -6.92
N HIS A 45 -21.10 16.35 -6.82
CA HIS A 45 -21.79 16.89 -5.64
C HIS A 45 -20.94 16.89 -4.38
N TYR A 46 -20.06 17.90 -4.29
CA TYR A 46 -19.07 17.99 -3.23
C TYR A 46 -19.65 18.45 -1.89
N ALA A 47 -19.51 17.63 -0.86
CA ALA A 47 -19.94 17.98 0.51
C ALA A 47 -18.97 18.97 1.19
N ASN A 48 -17.73 19.09 0.69
CA ASN A 48 -16.67 19.91 1.27
C ASN A 48 -16.34 19.53 2.73
N LEU A 49 -16.52 18.26 3.07
CA LEU A 49 -16.13 17.68 4.35
C LEU A 49 -14.89 16.81 4.14
N GLU A 50 -13.89 17.03 4.98
CA GLU A 50 -12.67 16.23 4.93
C GLU A 50 -12.81 14.93 5.74
N PRO A 51 -12.17 13.84 5.34
CA PRO A 51 -12.14 12.61 6.13
C PRO A 51 -11.42 12.84 7.48
N ALA A 52 -12.17 12.77 8.57
CA ALA A 52 -11.65 13.05 9.92
C ALA A 52 -10.54 12.06 10.32
N MET A 53 -10.68 10.80 9.93
CA MET A 53 -9.67 9.77 10.17
C MET A 53 -8.35 10.07 9.46
N GLU A 54 -8.41 10.54 8.20
CA GLU A 54 -7.22 10.86 7.42
C GLU A 54 -6.46 12.05 8.03
N ILE A 55 -7.17 13.12 8.42
CA ILE A 55 -6.57 14.27 9.11
C ILE A 55 -5.88 13.82 10.40
N THR A 56 -6.53 12.95 11.17
CA THR A 56 -5.99 12.45 12.44
C THR A 56 -4.68 11.71 12.24
N ILE A 57 -4.64 10.80 11.25
CA ILE A 57 -3.45 10.01 10.93
C ILE A 57 -2.32 10.91 10.43
N GLN A 58 -2.63 11.91 9.59
CA GLN A 58 -1.63 12.85 9.10
C GLN A 58 -1.05 13.74 10.21
N LEU A 59 -1.88 14.18 11.16
CA LEU A 59 -1.40 14.95 12.31
C LEU A 59 -0.52 14.11 13.25
N GLN A 60 -0.89 12.84 13.48
CA GLN A 60 -0.07 11.88 14.23
C GLN A 60 1.27 11.60 13.56
N GLY A 61 1.30 11.58 12.22
CA GLY A 61 2.52 11.46 11.42
C GLY A 61 3.34 12.75 11.29
N GLU A 62 2.84 13.88 11.83
CA GLU A 62 3.37 15.23 11.64
C GLU A 62 3.53 15.63 10.17
N GLU A 63 2.64 15.16 9.29
CA GLU A 63 2.68 15.35 7.84
C GLU A 63 2.59 16.84 7.44
N GLN A 64 1.98 17.69 8.27
CA GLN A 64 1.96 19.15 8.10
C GLN A 64 3.34 19.82 8.07
N SER A 65 4.37 19.11 8.53
CA SER A 65 5.77 19.58 8.59
C SER A 65 6.72 18.78 7.68
N ILE A 66 6.19 17.88 6.83
CA ILE A 66 7.00 16.92 6.07
C ILE A 66 8.11 17.57 5.23
N TYR A 67 7.82 18.65 4.50
CA TYR A 67 8.81 19.35 3.69
C TYR A 67 9.95 19.89 4.55
N GLN A 68 9.63 20.51 5.69
CA GLN A 68 10.64 21.06 6.62
C GLN A 68 11.49 19.94 7.25
N ARG A 69 10.88 18.80 7.58
CA ARG A 69 11.61 17.63 8.12
C ARG A 69 12.57 17.05 7.09
N GLN A 70 12.13 16.92 5.83
CA GLN A 70 12.97 16.41 4.75
C GLN A 70 14.15 17.36 4.45
N GLN A 71 13.90 18.67 4.39
CA GLN A 71 14.93 19.70 4.22
C GLN A 71 15.96 19.67 5.36
N LYS A 72 15.53 19.60 6.63
CA LYS A 72 16.44 19.49 7.79
C LYS A 72 17.30 18.23 7.75
N GLN A 73 16.79 17.14 7.19
CA GLN A 73 17.50 15.87 7.06
C GLN A 73 18.40 15.81 5.80
N GLY A 74 18.46 16.87 5.00
CA GLY A 74 19.18 16.88 3.73
C GLY A 74 18.66 15.85 2.73
N LYS A 75 17.41 15.39 2.89
CA LYS A 75 16.77 14.42 2.02
C LYS A 75 16.13 15.13 0.82
N LYS A 76 16.06 14.43 -0.30
CA LYS A 76 15.28 14.88 -1.46
C LYS A 76 13.81 15.04 -1.03
N GLU A 77 13.16 16.09 -1.52
CA GLU A 77 11.73 16.34 -1.29
C GLU A 77 10.92 15.24 -2.00
N GLU A 78 10.55 14.23 -1.24
CA GLU A 78 9.76 13.07 -1.68
C GLU A 78 8.53 12.98 -0.79
N VAL A 79 7.60 13.90 -1.03
CA VAL A 79 6.31 13.93 -0.35
C VAL A 79 5.34 13.04 -1.12
N HIS A 80 4.53 12.27 -0.39
CA HIS A 80 3.60 11.32 -1.00
C HIS A 80 2.34 12.00 -1.53
N CYS A 81 1.97 13.17 -1.03
CA CYS A 81 0.83 13.95 -1.50
C CYS A 81 1.20 15.43 -1.58
N ASP A 82 1.13 16.00 -2.77
CA ASP A 82 1.37 17.43 -3.03
C ASP A 82 0.24 18.01 -3.90
N ALA A 83 0.36 19.27 -4.31
CA ALA A 83 -0.67 19.93 -5.12
C ALA A 83 -0.86 19.33 -6.53
N ARG A 84 0.02 18.44 -6.98
CA ARG A 84 0.06 17.86 -8.33
C ARG A 84 -0.15 16.36 -8.31
N HIS A 85 0.47 15.65 -7.38
CA HIS A 85 0.51 14.19 -7.31
C HIS A 85 0.16 13.66 -5.92
N TRP A 86 -0.74 12.68 -5.89
CA TRP A 86 -0.99 11.85 -4.72
C TRP A 86 -0.49 10.44 -5.03
N ARG A 87 0.75 10.20 -4.61
CA ARG A 87 1.51 8.97 -4.79
C ARG A 87 1.04 7.88 -3.85
N PHE A 88 0.96 6.66 -4.36
CA PHE A 88 0.51 5.53 -3.57
C PHE A 88 1.64 5.05 -2.69
N GLN A 89 1.29 4.74 -1.45
CA GLN A 89 2.20 4.07 -0.54
C GLN A 89 2.51 2.67 -1.09
N ASN A 90 3.79 2.32 -1.09
CA ASN A 90 4.27 1.04 -1.59
C ASN A 90 3.84 -0.09 -0.63
N SER A 91 2.70 -0.72 -0.93
CA SER A 91 2.16 -1.88 -0.20
C SER A 91 2.87 -3.19 -0.60
N SER A 92 4.19 -3.21 -0.49
CA SER A 92 4.97 -4.43 -0.71
C SER A 92 4.69 -5.43 0.43
N LYS A 93 4.47 -6.70 0.08
CA LYS A 93 4.37 -7.79 1.07
C LYS A 93 5.74 -8.25 1.58
N ILE A 94 6.83 -7.79 0.96
CA ILE A 94 8.20 -8.21 1.28
C ILE A 94 8.56 -7.98 2.76
N PRO A 95 8.21 -6.84 3.40
CA PRO A 95 8.48 -6.68 4.83
C PRO A 95 7.82 -7.72 5.72
N HIS A 96 6.59 -8.13 5.38
CA HIS A 96 5.87 -9.16 6.10
C HIS A 96 6.51 -10.53 5.88
N VAL A 97 6.94 -10.83 4.66
CA VAL A 97 7.69 -12.07 4.34
C VAL A 97 9.02 -12.11 5.09
N LEU A 98 9.76 -11.00 5.16
CA LEU A 98 11.03 -10.92 5.88
C LEU A 98 10.84 -11.03 7.41
N PHE A 99 9.73 -10.51 7.93
CA PHE A 99 9.33 -10.71 9.33
C PHE A 99 8.99 -12.18 9.63
N VAL A 100 8.20 -12.85 8.78
CA VAL A 100 7.91 -14.29 8.91
C VAL A 100 9.20 -15.10 8.77
N LEU A 101 10.06 -14.78 7.80
CA LEU A 101 11.37 -15.41 7.63
C LEU A 101 12.20 -15.29 8.91
N ARG A 102 12.22 -14.11 9.55
CA ARG A 102 12.90 -13.90 10.84
C ARG A 102 12.38 -14.84 11.93
N ILE A 103 11.06 -14.97 12.06
CA ILE A 103 10.40 -15.87 13.03
C ILE A 103 10.74 -17.35 12.73
N VAL A 104 10.71 -17.75 11.47
CA VAL A 104 11.09 -19.11 11.06
C VAL A 104 12.56 -19.36 11.38
N CYS A 105 13.45 -18.43 11.00
CA CYS A 105 14.88 -18.57 11.23
C CYS A 105 15.20 -18.69 12.72
N ILE A 106 14.62 -17.87 13.61
CA ILE A 106 14.90 -17.95 15.06
C ILE A 106 14.36 -19.23 15.70
N SER A 107 13.22 -19.75 15.20
CA SER A 107 12.58 -20.95 15.75
C SER A 107 13.32 -22.22 15.33
N PHE A 108 13.78 -22.29 14.08
CA PHE A 108 14.33 -23.51 13.47
C PHE A 108 15.86 -23.57 13.48
N ILE A 109 16.57 -22.74 14.24
CA ILE A 109 18.05 -22.75 14.33
C ILE A 109 18.61 -24.14 14.66
N TRP A 110 17.90 -24.89 15.51
CA TRP A 110 18.31 -26.23 15.96
C TRP A 110 17.93 -27.35 14.98
N ALA A 111 17.10 -27.07 13.97
CA ALA A 111 16.60 -28.09 13.05
C ALA A 111 17.70 -28.75 12.18
N PRO A 112 18.69 -28.01 11.64
CA PRO A 112 19.82 -28.64 10.94
C PRO A 112 20.61 -29.59 11.84
N TRP A 113 20.78 -29.25 13.12
CA TRP A 113 21.49 -30.09 14.08
C TRP A 113 20.69 -31.32 14.49
N SER A 114 19.39 -31.18 14.78
CA SER A 114 18.55 -32.32 15.13
C SER A 114 18.39 -33.30 13.95
N THR A 115 18.29 -32.78 12.73
CA THR A 115 18.23 -33.62 11.51
C THR A 115 19.56 -34.31 11.22
N TRP A 116 20.70 -33.66 11.47
CA TRP A 116 22.01 -34.34 11.40
C TRP A 116 22.12 -35.46 12.45
N ILE A 117 21.78 -35.18 13.71
CA ILE A 117 21.77 -36.17 14.80
C ILE A 117 20.91 -37.39 14.39
N PHE A 118 19.72 -37.15 13.83
CA PHE A 118 18.79 -38.21 13.43
C PHE A 118 19.24 -39.01 12.20
N GLY A 119 19.75 -38.32 11.17
CA GLY A 119 20.03 -38.91 9.86
C GLY A 119 21.46 -39.39 9.63
N SER A 120 22.45 -38.80 10.33
CA SER A 120 23.88 -38.91 9.97
C SER A 120 24.82 -39.32 11.12
N ILE A 121 24.35 -39.45 12.37
CA ILE A 121 25.17 -40.05 13.45
C ILE A 121 25.68 -41.45 13.06
N LYS A 122 24.91 -42.19 12.27
CA LYS A 122 25.14 -43.59 11.89
C LYS A 122 26.44 -43.81 11.08
N PRO A 123 26.64 -43.20 9.90
CA PRO A 123 27.84 -43.42 9.08
C PRO A 123 29.11 -42.76 9.64
N GLU A 124 29.00 -41.68 10.42
CA GLU A 124 30.17 -40.91 10.85
C GLU A 124 30.80 -41.38 12.16
N LEU A 125 30.04 -42.06 13.03
CA LEU A 125 30.50 -42.54 14.34
C LEU A 125 30.51 -44.07 14.49
N GLY A 126 30.04 -44.84 13.50
CA GLY A 126 30.12 -46.30 13.48
C GLY A 126 29.15 -47.05 14.41
N TYR A 127 28.12 -46.39 14.94
CA TYR A 127 27.09 -46.99 15.80
C TYR A 127 25.89 -47.53 15.01
N GLY A 128 25.20 -48.55 15.54
CA GLY A 128 23.93 -49.09 15.01
C GLY A 128 22.77 -48.07 15.00
N PRO A 129 21.58 -48.41 14.46
CA PRO A 129 20.45 -47.49 14.50
C PRO A 129 20.17 -47.08 15.95
N PRO A 130 19.89 -45.79 16.23
CA PRO A 130 19.45 -45.42 17.57
C PRO A 130 18.16 -46.19 17.85
N ASP A 131 18.11 -46.85 19.01
CA ASP A 131 16.88 -47.50 19.46
C ASP A 131 15.74 -46.48 19.42
N THR A 132 14.52 -46.94 19.11
CA THR A 132 13.34 -46.08 18.92
C THR A 132 13.16 -45.05 20.03
N GLY A 133 13.54 -45.40 21.27
CA GLY A 133 13.52 -44.49 22.42
C GLY A 133 14.48 -43.30 22.29
N LEU A 134 15.72 -43.50 21.83
CA LEU A 134 16.72 -42.44 21.71
C LEU A 134 16.33 -41.47 20.58
N ALA A 135 15.80 -41.99 19.48
CA ALA A 135 15.25 -41.19 18.38
C ALA A 135 14.06 -40.31 18.82
N LEU A 136 13.16 -40.85 19.63
CA LEU A 136 12.03 -40.10 20.21
C LEU A 136 12.51 -39.00 21.17
N LEU A 137 13.52 -39.27 21.99
CA LEU A 137 14.10 -38.28 22.91
C LEU A 137 14.76 -37.10 22.18
N ILE A 138 15.53 -37.37 21.12
CA ILE A 138 16.15 -36.33 20.27
C ILE A 138 15.08 -35.46 19.62
N SER A 139 14.03 -36.09 19.07
CA SER A 139 12.92 -35.38 18.45
C SER A 139 12.18 -34.50 19.46
N PHE A 140 11.86 -35.04 20.64
CA PHE A 140 11.21 -34.30 21.72
C PHE A 140 12.05 -33.10 22.17
N PHE A 141 13.36 -33.28 22.34
CA PHE A 141 14.28 -32.21 22.73
C PHE A 141 14.37 -31.12 21.65
N ALA A 142 14.44 -31.50 20.37
CA ALA A 142 14.45 -30.56 19.26
C ALA A 142 13.17 -29.73 19.20
N VAL A 143 12.00 -30.37 19.32
CA VAL A 143 10.70 -29.68 19.36
C VAL A 143 10.62 -28.74 20.56
N THR A 144 11.07 -29.19 21.73
CA THR A 144 11.12 -28.35 22.95
C THR A 144 12.01 -27.13 22.75
N LEU A 145 13.18 -27.28 22.13
CA LEU A 145 14.09 -26.17 21.81
C LEU A 145 13.48 -25.19 20.79
N ILE A 146 12.77 -25.68 19.78
CA ILE A 146 12.08 -24.84 18.80
C ILE A 146 10.98 -24.01 19.49
N LEU A 147 10.13 -24.65 20.29
CA LEU A 147 9.04 -23.99 21.01
C LEU A 147 9.56 -22.96 22.02
N THR A 148 10.55 -23.33 22.83
CA THR A 148 11.15 -22.41 23.81
C THR A 148 11.83 -21.22 23.13
N SER A 149 12.51 -21.43 22.01
CA SER A 149 13.12 -20.35 21.22
C SER A 149 12.08 -19.38 20.69
N LEU A 150 10.97 -19.90 20.15
CA LEU A 150 9.84 -19.08 19.69
C LEU A 150 9.21 -18.29 20.84
N THR A 151 8.92 -18.93 21.98
CA THR A 151 8.32 -18.25 23.14
C THR A 151 9.23 -17.15 23.70
N LEU A 152 10.53 -17.40 23.82
CA LEU A 152 11.48 -16.39 24.30
C LEU A 152 11.60 -15.22 23.33
N TYR A 153 11.57 -15.48 22.03
CA TYR A 153 11.57 -14.44 21.00
C TYR A 153 10.30 -13.58 21.05
N MET A 154 9.12 -14.20 21.08
CA MET A 154 7.83 -13.49 21.11
C MET A 154 7.63 -12.69 22.41
N THR A 155 8.25 -13.10 23.51
CA THR A 155 8.24 -12.36 24.79
C THR A 155 9.30 -11.25 24.87
N GLY A 156 10.07 -11.02 23.81
CA GLY A 156 11.11 -9.98 23.75
C GLY A 156 12.30 -10.23 24.67
N LYS A 157 12.49 -11.46 25.16
CA LYS A 157 13.56 -11.79 26.10
C LYS A 157 14.87 -12.01 25.34
N LYS A 158 15.86 -11.16 25.62
CA LYS A 158 17.23 -11.26 25.05
C LYS A 158 17.94 -12.60 25.35
N ILE A 159 17.45 -13.35 26.35
CA ILE A 159 17.93 -14.71 26.72
C ILE A 159 17.95 -15.66 25.52
N VAL A 160 17.04 -15.49 24.55
CA VAL A 160 17.03 -16.31 23.33
C VAL A 160 18.37 -16.26 22.60
N HIS A 161 19.03 -15.09 22.52
CA HIS A 161 20.32 -14.98 21.83
C HIS A 161 21.43 -15.70 22.59
N HIS A 162 21.43 -15.65 23.92
CA HIS A 162 22.41 -16.37 24.74
C HIS A 162 22.27 -17.89 24.59
N LEU A 163 21.03 -18.40 24.58
CA LEU A 163 20.75 -19.83 24.35
C LEU A 163 21.26 -20.29 22.98
N GLN A 164 20.97 -19.51 21.93
CA GLN A 164 21.35 -19.81 20.56
C GLN A 164 22.86 -19.76 20.34
N ILE A 165 23.53 -18.71 20.84
CA ILE A 165 24.99 -18.60 20.77
C ILE A 165 25.66 -19.73 21.55
N ALA A 166 25.20 -20.02 22.77
CA ALA A 166 25.78 -21.06 23.61
C ALA A 166 25.73 -22.43 22.92
N GLY A 167 24.57 -22.83 22.37
CA GLY A 167 24.51 -24.10 21.67
C GLY A 167 25.23 -24.10 20.32
N LEU A 168 25.32 -22.98 19.59
CA LEU A 168 26.20 -22.88 18.40
C LEU A 168 27.68 -23.07 18.76
N ILE A 169 28.14 -22.53 19.90
CA ILE A 169 29.51 -22.73 20.40
C ILE A 169 29.74 -24.20 20.74
N ILE A 170 28.82 -24.83 21.48
CA ILE A 170 28.90 -26.25 21.83
C ILE A 170 28.99 -27.10 20.54
N CYS A 171 28.10 -26.83 19.59
CA CYS A 171 28.06 -27.46 18.27
C CYS A 171 29.40 -27.31 17.52
N ALA A 172 29.98 -26.11 17.48
CA ALA A 172 31.26 -25.85 16.83
C ALA A 172 32.41 -26.61 17.52
N ILE A 173 32.44 -26.65 18.84
CA ILE A 173 33.44 -27.41 19.61
C ILE A 173 33.33 -28.90 19.26
N THR A 174 32.10 -29.46 19.21
CA THR A 174 31.90 -30.86 18.84
C THR A 174 32.37 -31.14 17.41
N VAL A 175 32.05 -30.27 16.45
CA VAL A 175 32.51 -30.41 15.05
C VAL A 175 34.03 -30.40 14.97
N PHE A 176 34.66 -29.44 15.64
CA PHE A 176 36.11 -29.32 15.65
C PHE A 176 36.78 -30.54 16.29
N TRP A 177 36.23 -31.04 17.40
CA TRP A 177 36.76 -32.21 18.10
C TRP A 177 36.68 -33.48 17.25
N LEU A 178 35.58 -33.69 16.53
CA LEU A 178 35.37 -34.90 15.72
C LEU A 178 36.02 -34.85 14.34
N LYS A 179 36.08 -33.68 13.70
CA LYS A 179 36.56 -33.54 12.30
C LYS A 179 37.90 -32.82 12.18
N GLY A 180 38.42 -32.22 13.25
CA GLY A 180 39.63 -31.39 13.23
C GLY A 180 39.49 -30.07 12.46
N SER A 181 38.32 -29.78 11.88
CA SER A 181 38.05 -28.59 11.08
C SER A 181 36.56 -28.22 11.13
N LEU A 182 36.27 -26.91 11.14
CA LEU A 182 34.91 -26.37 10.98
C LEU A 182 34.45 -26.27 9.53
N TRP A 183 35.38 -26.46 8.57
CA TRP A 183 35.15 -26.30 7.14
C TRP A 183 35.28 -27.65 6.43
N GLY A 184 34.34 -27.91 5.54
CA GLY A 184 34.29 -29.10 4.70
C GLY A 184 32.86 -29.45 4.31
N ASN A 185 32.70 -30.59 3.64
CA ASN A 185 31.43 -31.02 3.07
C ASN A 185 30.77 -32.16 3.86
N SER A 186 31.22 -32.42 5.09
CA SER A 186 30.56 -33.39 5.96
C SER A 186 29.17 -32.89 6.38
N SER A 187 28.24 -33.81 6.59
CA SER A 187 26.88 -33.45 7.01
C SER A 187 26.86 -32.67 8.33
N MET A 188 27.82 -32.95 9.23
CA MET A 188 28.00 -32.25 10.51
C MET A 188 28.41 -30.78 10.32
N GLN A 189 29.39 -30.53 9.44
CA GLN A 189 29.83 -29.16 9.11
C GLN A 189 28.72 -28.39 8.38
N ILE A 190 27.98 -29.05 7.48
CA ILE A 190 26.82 -28.44 6.79
C ILE A 190 25.74 -28.06 7.81
N ALA A 191 25.45 -28.92 8.79
CA ALA A 191 24.47 -28.63 9.85
C ALA A 191 24.90 -27.44 10.74
N LEU A 192 26.18 -27.35 11.09
CA LEU A 192 26.75 -26.20 11.81
C LEU A 192 26.54 -24.90 11.03
N TRP A 193 26.96 -24.86 9.77
CA TRP A 193 26.86 -23.64 8.96
C TRP A 193 25.43 -23.30 8.58
N ALA A 194 24.55 -24.29 8.39
CA ALA A 194 23.13 -24.05 8.22
C ALA A 194 22.50 -23.42 9.48
N GLY A 195 22.83 -23.91 10.67
CA GLY A 195 22.41 -23.30 11.94
C GLY A 195 22.94 -21.88 12.12
N ALA A 196 24.23 -21.66 11.82
CA ALA A 196 24.85 -20.34 11.87
C ALA A 196 24.21 -19.35 10.88
N PHE A 197 23.88 -19.81 9.66
CA PHE A 197 23.16 -19.02 8.67
C PHE A 197 21.75 -18.65 9.15
N LEU A 198 20.99 -19.58 9.72
CA LEU A 198 19.67 -19.30 10.30
C LEU A 198 19.76 -18.27 11.43
N TYR A 199 20.77 -18.37 12.30
CA TYR A 199 21.00 -17.38 13.35
C TYR A 199 21.36 -15.99 12.78
N PHE A 200 22.22 -15.94 11.76
CA PHE A 200 22.54 -14.69 11.05
C PHE A 200 21.27 -14.06 10.45
N MET A 201 20.47 -14.84 9.73
CA MET A 201 19.21 -14.39 9.13
C MET A 201 18.21 -13.87 10.18
N ALA A 202 18.10 -14.54 11.33
CA ALA A 202 17.20 -14.15 12.41
C ALA A 202 17.61 -12.85 13.14
N THR A 203 18.91 -12.55 13.18
CA THR A 203 19.45 -11.41 13.96
C THR A 203 19.67 -10.17 13.11
N THR A 204 20.31 -10.33 11.95
CA THR A 204 20.79 -9.21 11.12
C THR A 204 20.43 -9.37 9.65
N GLY A 205 20.38 -10.59 9.12
CA GLY A 205 20.13 -10.83 7.70
C GLY A 205 18.75 -10.33 7.23
N SER A 206 17.67 -10.57 7.98
CA SER A 206 16.35 -10.03 7.64
C SER A 206 16.32 -8.49 7.67
N ASP A 207 17.00 -7.86 8.63
CA ASP A 207 17.06 -6.40 8.74
C ASP A 207 17.92 -5.79 7.62
N ALA A 208 19.00 -6.46 7.22
CA ALA A 208 19.81 -6.09 6.07
C ALA A 208 19.04 -6.23 4.75
N LEU A 209 18.24 -7.29 4.59
CA LEU A 209 17.35 -7.47 3.43
C LEU A 209 16.23 -6.43 3.40
N LEU A 210 15.66 -6.07 4.55
CA LEU A 210 14.68 -4.99 4.68
C LEU A 210 15.29 -3.65 4.26
N TRP A 211 16.52 -3.36 4.71
CA TRP A 211 17.26 -2.16 4.33
C TRP A 211 17.59 -2.14 2.83
N LEU A 212 18.06 -3.26 2.28
CA LEU A 212 18.35 -3.37 0.85
C LEU A 212 17.07 -3.20 0.02
N HIS A 213 15.96 -3.83 0.45
CA HIS A 213 14.65 -3.65 -0.15
C HIS A 213 14.19 -2.19 -0.08
N SER A 214 14.37 -1.48 1.04
CA SER A 214 13.97 -0.07 1.13
C SER A 214 14.79 0.85 0.23
N LYS A 215 16.04 0.49 -0.07
CA LYS A 215 16.88 1.20 -1.05
C LYS A 215 16.51 0.91 -2.51
N ILE A 216 16.14 -0.32 -2.82
CA ILE A 216 15.83 -0.76 -4.19
C ILE A 216 14.37 -0.52 -4.56
N SER A 217 13.46 -0.66 -3.61
CA SER A 217 12.03 -0.52 -3.80
C SER A 217 11.67 0.96 -3.83
N THR A 218 12.08 1.61 -4.91
CA THR A 218 11.63 2.94 -5.27
C THR A 218 10.14 2.93 -5.56
N TYR A 219 9.54 4.11 -5.45
CA TYR A 219 8.20 4.42 -5.91
C TYR A 219 7.86 3.72 -7.24
N ASP A 220 6.72 3.03 -7.29
CA ASP A 220 6.33 2.12 -8.37
C ASP A 220 5.68 2.84 -9.57
N GLY A 221 5.55 4.17 -9.50
CA GLY A 221 4.87 5.01 -10.48
C GLY A 221 3.36 5.11 -10.28
N SER A 222 2.82 4.53 -9.20
CA SER A 222 1.38 4.57 -8.92
C SER A 222 0.96 5.89 -8.25
N GLU A 223 0.12 6.69 -8.89
CA GLU A 223 -0.34 7.99 -8.40
C GLU A 223 -1.67 8.41 -9.01
N PHE A 224 -2.36 9.28 -8.28
CA PHE A 224 -3.32 10.21 -8.85
C PHE A 224 -2.60 11.49 -9.26
N ASN A 225 -2.69 11.86 -10.53
CA ASN A 225 -2.12 13.12 -11.02
C ASN A 225 -3.24 14.12 -11.35
N ARG A 226 -3.28 15.20 -10.59
CA ARG A 226 -4.26 16.29 -10.76
C ARG A 226 -4.00 17.11 -12.02
N ILE A 227 -2.73 17.26 -12.42
CA ILE A 227 -2.35 18.14 -13.53
C ILE A 227 -2.83 17.61 -14.88
N ASP A 228 -2.79 16.29 -15.07
CA ASP A 228 -3.24 15.65 -16.31
C ASP A 228 -4.50 14.80 -16.15
N GLY A 229 -5.04 14.67 -14.93
CA GLY A 229 -6.28 13.92 -14.67
C GLY A 229 -6.11 12.41 -14.73
N MET A 230 -4.88 11.89 -14.76
CA MET A 230 -4.62 10.46 -14.93
C MET A 230 -4.50 9.74 -13.60
N LEU A 231 -5.07 8.54 -13.55
CA LEU A 231 -4.76 7.54 -12.53
C LEU A 231 -3.73 6.56 -13.11
N ARG A 232 -2.57 6.51 -12.46
CA ARG A 232 -1.47 5.59 -12.76
C ARG A 232 -1.40 4.53 -11.68
N PHE A 233 -1.32 3.27 -12.05
CA PHE A 233 -0.96 2.23 -11.09
C PHE A 233 -0.29 1.03 -11.72
N LYS A 234 0.63 0.44 -10.95
CA LYS A 234 1.34 -0.76 -11.34
C LYS A 234 0.70 -2.00 -10.71
N ARG A 235 0.41 -2.99 -11.54
CA ARG A 235 0.05 -4.34 -11.08
C ARG A 235 1.29 -5.22 -11.03
N ARG A 236 1.29 -6.20 -10.12
CA ARG A 236 2.38 -7.19 -10.00
C ARG A 236 2.69 -7.80 -11.37
N PHE A 237 3.96 -7.74 -11.78
CA PHE A 237 4.48 -8.25 -13.06
C PHE A 237 3.82 -7.67 -14.33
N ARG A 238 3.13 -6.53 -14.25
CA ARG A 238 2.60 -5.82 -15.42
C ARG A 238 3.24 -4.44 -15.57
N ARG A 239 3.12 -3.89 -16.78
CA ARG A 239 3.48 -2.49 -17.06
C ARG A 239 2.56 -1.54 -16.28
N LEU A 240 3.00 -0.30 -16.12
CA LEU A 240 2.22 0.75 -15.51
C LEU A 240 0.92 0.94 -16.32
N PHE A 241 -0.23 0.87 -15.66
CA PHE A 241 -1.51 1.17 -16.27
C PHE A 241 -1.84 2.64 -16.00
N VAL A 242 -2.20 3.36 -17.05
CA VAL A 242 -2.51 4.79 -17.05
C VAL A 242 -3.85 4.96 -17.76
N ALA A 243 -4.82 5.57 -17.10
CA ALA A 243 -6.09 5.93 -17.71
C ALA A 243 -6.66 7.19 -17.02
N PRO A 244 -7.49 7.97 -17.72
CA PRO A 244 -8.20 9.10 -17.13
C PRO A 244 -9.02 8.70 -15.90
N PHE A 245 -9.02 9.56 -14.88
CA PHE A 245 -9.70 9.31 -13.61
C PHE A 245 -11.21 9.07 -13.76
N GLU A 246 -11.86 9.76 -14.70
CA GLU A 246 -13.29 9.61 -14.97
C GLU A 246 -13.70 8.28 -15.59
N GLU A 247 -12.73 7.47 -16.03
CA GLU A 247 -12.96 6.11 -16.55
C GLU A 247 -13.05 5.05 -15.45
N PHE A 248 -12.86 5.45 -14.19
CA PHE A 248 -12.88 4.54 -13.05
C PHE A 248 -14.16 4.67 -12.25
N ASP A 249 -14.91 3.57 -12.16
CA ASP A 249 -16.09 3.48 -11.30
C ASP A 249 -15.69 3.17 -9.85
N PRO A 250 -16.06 4.04 -8.90
CA PRO A 250 -15.83 3.81 -7.48
C PRO A 250 -16.84 2.81 -6.92
N VAL A 251 -16.33 1.84 -6.15
CA VAL A 251 -17.13 0.85 -5.44
C VAL A 251 -16.66 0.80 -4.00
N LEU A 252 -17.59 1.02 -3.07
CA LEU A 252 -17.37 0.85 -1.66
C LEU A 252 -17.62 -0.60 -1.29
N GLN A 253 -16.58 -1.31 -0.88
CA GLN A 253 -16.65 -2.71 -0.46
C GLN A 253 -16.58 -2.82 1.05
N ILE A 254 -17.47 -3.66 1.61
CA ILE A 254 -17.45 -4.10 3.00
C ILE A 254 -16.44 -5.24 3.13
N LEU A 255 -15.45 -5.08 3.99
CA LEU A 255 -14.47 -6.10 4.35
C LEU A 255 -14.86 -6.70 5.70
N PRO A 256 -15.57 -7.84 5.73
CA PRO A 256 -15.89 -8.51 6.98
C PRO A 256 -14.60 -8.99 7.67
N SER A 257 -14.43 -8.62 8.93
CA SER A 257 -13.37 -9.16 9.77
C SER A 257 -13.84 -10.45 10.46
N GLY A 258 -12.91 -11.36 10.75
CA GLY A 258 -13.21 -12.63 11.43
C GLY A 258 -13.77 -12.49 12.86
N TYR A 259 -13.74 -11.29 13.44
CA TYR A 259 -14.22 -10.99 14.80
C TYR A 259 -15.60 -10.33 14.84
N GLY A 260 -16.33 -10.30 13.73
CA GLY A 260 -17.67 -9.68 13.64
C GLY A 260 -17.66 -8.16 13.46
N SER A 261 -16.47 -7.53 13.35
CA SER A 261 -16.32 -6.17 12.85
C SER A 261 -16.29 -6.16 11.31
N HIS A 262 -16.44 -4.99 10.70
CA HIS A 262 -16.31 -4.79 9.26
C HIS A 262 -15.59 -3.47 8.98
N ASP A 263 -14.69 -3.49 8.01
CA ASP A 263 -14.01 -2.30 7.51
C ASP A 263 -14.57 -1.93 6.14
N TYR A 264 -14.34 -0.70 5.70
CA TYR A 264 -14.71 -0.26 4.36
C TYR A 264 -13.45 0.02 3.52
N ALA A 265 -13.47 -0.41 2.26
CA ALA A 265 -12.44 -0.06 1.28
C ALA A 265 -13.06 0.44 -0.01
N ILE A 266 -12.42 1.43 -0.62
CA ILE A 266 -12.83 1.91 -1.94
C ILE A 266 -12.00 1.20 -3.01
N TRP A 267 -12.71 0.65 -3.98
CA TRP A 267 -12.16 0.10 -5.20
C TRP A 267 -12.48 1.01 -6.38
N LEU A 268 -11.50 1.22 -7.25
CA LEU A 268 -11.69 1.90 -8.51
C LEU A 268 -11.61 0.86 -9.63
N HIS A 269 -12.70 0.69 -10.38
CA HIS A 269 -12.81 -0.26 -11.47
C HIS A 269 -12.78 0.47 -12.80
N HIS A 270 -11.84 0.13 -13.67
CA HIS A 270 -11.81 0.71 -15.02
C HIS A 270 -13.02 0.23 -15.84
N ARG A 271 -13.73 1.14 -16.50
CA ARG A 271 -14.97 0.84 -17.25
C ARG A 271 -14.78 -0.05 -18.48
N TYR A 272 -13.60 0.04 -19.09
CA TYR A 272 -13.35 -0.58 -20.41
C TYR A 272 -12.42 -1.80 -20.34
N THR A 273 -11.85 -2.10 -19.17
CA THR A 273 -10.89 -3.21 -18.99
C THR A 273 -11.07 -3.85 -17.62
N ASP A 274 -10.61 -5.08 -17.42
CA ASP A 274 -10.64 -5.79 -16.11
C ASP A 274 -9.69 -5.22 -15.04
N ASN A 275 -9.11 -4.04 -15.27
CA ASN A 275 -8.20 -3.42 -14.33
C ASN A 275 -8.97 -2.74 -13.21
N LYS A 276 -8.58 -3.04 -11.98
CA LYS A 276 -9.12 -2.43 -10.77
C LYS A 276 -8.04 -2.22 -9.73
N ILE A 277 -8.24 -1.24 -8.85
CA ILE A 277 -7.33 -0.94 -7.76
C ILE A 277 -8.08 -0.68 -6.45
N CYS A 278 -7.61 -1.32 -5.38
CA CYS A 278 -8.05 -1.02 -4.02
C CYS A 278 -7.21 0.14 -3.48
N LEU A 279 -7.88 1.15 -2.92
CA LEU A 279 -7.24 2.34 -2.34
C LEU A 279 -6.82 2.12 -0.88
N ALA A 280 -7.40 1.13 -0.20
CA ALA A 280 -7.02 0.79 1.17
C ALA A 280 -5.54 0.38 1.24
N THR A 281 -4.83 0.86 2.27
CA THR A 281 -3.37 0.72 2.47
C THR A 281 -2.48 1.39 1.43
N LYS A 282 -3.05 1.97 0.37
CA LYS A 282 -2.28 2.69 -0.67
C LYS A 282 -2.43 4.20 -0.55
N VAL A 283 -3.65 4.66 -0.29
CA VAL A 283 -4.00 6.10 -0.31
C VAL A 283 -4.75 6.49 0.96
N HIS A 284 -5.56 5.58 1.51
CA HIS A 284 -6.21 5.75 2.80
C HIS A 284 -5.89 4.60 3.76
N ALA A 285 -6.02 4.86 5.05
CA ALA A 285 -5.82 3.85 6.09
C ALA A 285 -6.91 2.76 6.11
N LEU A 286 -6.58 1.62 6.72
CA LEU A 286 -7.56 0.59 7.07
C LEU A 286 -8.41 1.04 8.26
N GLY A 287 -9.59 0.44 8.43
CA GLY A 287 -10.49 0.77 9.54
C GLY A 287 -11.33 2.05 9.35
N LEU A 288 -11.56 2.47 8.11
CA LEU A 288 -12.55 3.50 7.82
C LEU A 288 -13.95 2.97 8.11
N ASP A 289 -14.75 3.76 8.82
CA ASP A 289 -16.20 3.58 8.84
C ASP A 289 -16.80 3.99 7.48
N GLN A 290 -18.06 3.63 7.25
CA GLN A 290 -18.74 3.93 5.99
C GLN A 290 -18.73 5.44 5.70
N ALA A 291 -19.00 6.27 6.70
CA ALA A 291 -19.14 7.71 6.52
C ALA A 291 -17.81 8.40 6.23
N ASN A 292 -16.70 8.03 6.90
CA ASN A 292 -15.37 8.53 6.55
C ASN A 292 -14.90 7.99 5.20
N ALA A 293 -15.28 6.77 4.79
CA ALA A 293 -14.98 6.29 3.45
C ALA A 293 -15.68 7.15 2.39
N LEU A 294 -16.94 7.53 2.62
CA LEU A 294 -17.68 8.44 1.72
C LEU A 294 -17.07 9.86 1.72
N ALA A 295 -16.67 10.38 2.87
CA ALA A 295 -15.94 11.66 2.97
C ALA A 295 -14.58 11.59 2.28
N PHE A 296 -13.87 10.45 2.35
CA PHE A 296 -12.62 10.24 1.64
C PHE A 296 -12.84 10.21 0.12
N TRP A 297 -13.90 9.57 -0.37
CA TRP A 297 -14.25 9.60 -1.79
C TRP A 297 -14.54 11.03 -2.27
N ASP A 298 -15.29 11.83 -1.50
CA ASP A 298 -15.50 13.26 -1.78
C ASP A 298 -14.19 14.04 -1.84
N CYS A 299 -13.33 13.86 -0.84
CA CYS A 299 -12.02 14.48 -0.75
C CYS A 299 -11.12 14.11 -1.95
N LEU A 300 -11.07 12.84 -2.33
CA LEU A 300 -10.30 12.37 -3.49
C LEU A 300 -10.82 12.97 -4.80
N GLN A 301 -12.14 13.05 -4.98
CA GLN A 301 -12.69 13.67 -6.18
C GLN A 301 -12.35 15.17 -6.23
N ARG A 302 -12.46 15.90 -5.11
CA ARG A 302 -12.04 17.32 -5.04
C ARG A 302 -10.55 17.48 -5.32
N TYR A 303 -9.73 16.55 -4.82
CA TYR A 303 -8.30 16.52 -5.14
C TYR A 303 -8.03 16.35 -6.63
N MET A 304 -8.81 15.54 -7.35
CA MET A 304 -8.62 15.35 -8.79
C MET A 304 -9.27 16.44 -9.65
N ASP A 305 -10.33 17.08 -9.16
CA ASP A 305 -11.10 18.08 -9.92
C ASP A 305 -10.40 19.44 -9.93
N VAL A 306 -9.91 19.85 -11.09
CA VAL A 306 -9.23 21.14 -11.26
C VAL A 306 -10.19 22.33 -11.24
N THR A 307 -11.50 22.11 -11.16
CA THR A 307 -12.49 23.17 -10.96
C THR A 307 -12.74 23.49 -9.48
N GLN A 308 -12.32 22.60 -8.58
CA GLN A 308 -12.45 22.75 -7.14
C GLN A 308 -11.09 23.09 -6.51
N PRO A 309 -11.06 23.83 -5.38
CA PRO A 309 -9.85 23.95 -4.59
C PRO A 309 -9.43 22.59 -4.02
N LEU A 310 -8.14 22.42 -3.77
CA LEU A 310 -7.60 21.24 -3.10
C LEU A 310 -8.27 21.02 -1.73
N PRO A 311 -8.46 19.77 -1.31
CA PRO A 311 -8.98 19.46 0.01
C PRO A 311 -8.06 19.99 1.12
N ASP A 312 -8.64 20.38 2.25
CA ASP A 312 -7.91 20.95 3.38
C ASP A 312 -7.31 19.86 4.27
N LEU A 313 -6.34 19.14 3.73
CA LEU A 313 -5.58 18.11 4.44
C LEU A 313 -4.26 18.68 5.01
N PRO A 314 -3.81 18.24 6.21
CA PRO A 314 -2.52 18.63 6.79
C PRO A 314 -1.33 18.50 5.83
N VAL A 315 -1.23 17.38 5.09
CA VAL A 315 -0.13 17.13 4.16
C VAL A 315 -0.08 18.14 3.00
N LEU A 316 -1.25 18.60 2.53
CA LEU A 316 -1.35 19.51 1.39
C LEU A 316 -1.03 20.96 1.74
N GLU A 317 -1.11 21.35 3.02
CA GLU A 317 -0.94 22.75 3.46
C GLU A 317 0.32 23.41 2.87
N GLN A 318 1.42 22.69 2.81
CA GLN A 318 2.70 23.23 2.36
C GLN A 318 2.73 23.49 0.85
N SER A 319 1.93 22.76 0.06
CA SER A 319 1.89 22.88 -1.41
C SER A 319 0.64 23.59 -1.95
N ARG A 320 -0.38 23.90 -1.13
CA ARG A 320 -1.65 24.52 -1.58
C ARG A 320 -1.48 25.78 -2.43
N HIS A 321 -0.52 26.63 -2.10
CA HIS A 321 -0.22 27.87 -2.82
C HIS A 321 0.31 27.64 -4.25
N LEU A 322 0.74 26.41 -4.59
CA LEU A 322 1.21 26.04 -5.91
C LEU A 322 0.07 25.71 -6.88
N ASP A 323 -1.14 25.42 -6.38
CA ASP A 323 -2.33 25.20 -7.19
C ASP A 323 -3.08 26.53 -7.37
N PRO A 324 -3.25 27.03 -8.60
CA PRO A 324 -3.78 28.38 -8.84
C PRO A 324 -5.26 28.52 -8.41
N VAL A 325 -6.07 27.48 -8.59
CA VAL A 325 -7.49 27.48 -8.18
C VAL A 325 -7.59 27.52 -6.66
N THR A 326 -6.77 26.74 -5.97
CA THR A 326 -6.67 26.74 -4.51
C THR A 326 -6.15 28.06 -3.99
N ALA A 327 -5.11 28.63 -4.60
CA ALA A 327 -4.54 29.92 -4.18
C ALA A 327 -5.57 31.05 -4.29
N ALA A 328 -6.34 31.10 -5.38
CA ALA A 328 -7.42 32.08 -5.54
C ALA A 328 -8.54 31.88 -4.51
N TYR A 329 -8.91 30.63 -4.24
CA TYR A 329 -9.92 30.30 -3.23
C TYR A 329 -9.48 30.64 -1.80
N ASP A 330 -8.25 30.28 -1.43
CA ASP A 330 -7.66 30.57 -0.11
C ASP A 330 -7.54 32.09 0.11
N ALA A 331 -7.17 32.86 -0.93
CA ALA A 331 -7.15 34.32 -0.88
C ALA A 331 -8.55 34.92 -0.69
N LYS A 332 -9.57 34.38 -1.39
CA LYS A 332 -10.96 34.85 -1.29
C LYS A 332 -11.57 34.55 0.09
N THR A 333 -11.24 33.41 0.67
CA THR A 333 -11.78 32.96 1.97
C THR A 333 -10.95 33.43 3.17
N SER A 334 -9.82 34.10 2.94
CA SER A 334 -8.85 34.47 3.98
C SER A 334 -8.41 33.27 4.84
N ARG A 335 -8.19 32.10 4.21
CA ARG A 335 -7.74 30.89 4.91
C ARG A 335 -6.39 31.15 5.60
N ASN A 336 -6.24 30.73 6.85
CA ASN A 336 -4.96 30.77 7.54
C ASN A 336 -3.96 29.80 6.87
N PRO A 337 -2.82 30.27 6.32
CA PRO A 337 -1.84 29.42 5.63
C PRO A 337 -1.09 28.46 6.57
N ARG A 338 -1.20 28.62 7.89
CA ARG A 338 -0.60 27.76 8.92
C ARG A 338 -1.65 27.03 9.76
N ARG A 339 -2.88 26.89 9.24
CA ARG A 339 -4.02 26.29 9.94
C ARG A 339 -3.67 24.96 10.62
N TRP A 340 -2.99 24.06 9.91
CA TRP A 340 -2.59 22.73 10.38
C TRP A 340 -1.26 22.72 11.11
N ARG A 341 -0.29 23.55 10.69
CA ARG A 341 0.98 23.71 11.42
C ARG A 341 0.80 24.21 12.86
N ASP A 342 -0.16 25.08 13.07
CA ASP A 342 -0.45 25.63 14.40
C ASP A 342 -1.50 24.77 15.16
N GLN A 343 -2.06 23.74 14.53
CA GLN A 343 -2.98 22.78 15.15
C GLN A 343 -2.21 21.71 15.92
N SER A 344 -2.40 21.64 17.24
CA SER A 344 -1.88 20.51 18.02
C SER A 344 -2.73 19.25 17.82
N GLU A 345 -2.08 18.08 17.81
CA GLU A 345 -2.74 16.77 17.75
C GLU A 345 -3.74 16.59 18.89
N LYS A 346 -3.32 16.88 20.13
CA LYS A 346 -4.20 16.80 21.31
C LYS A 346 -5.41 17.71 21.20
N GLY A 347 -5.22 18.94 20.71
CA GLY A 347 -6.32 19.87 20.46
C GLY A 347 -7.28 19.36 19.38
N TRP A 348 -6.75 18.75 18.32
CA TRP A 348 -7.56 18.16 17.25
C TRP A 348 -8.42 17.01 17.77
N LEU A 349 -7.82 16.07 18.50
CA LEU A 349 -8.53 14.93 19.08
C LEU A 349 -9.59 15.34 20.11
N ALA A 350 -9.32 16.41 20.87
CA ALA A 350 -10.24 16.88 21.90
C ALA A 350 -11.54 17.47 21.32
N THR A 351 -11.45 18.24 20.23
CA THR A 351 -12.58 19.03 19.69
C THR A 351 -12.82 18.77 18.19
N GLY A 352 -11.83 19.06 17.34
CA GLY A 352 -11.98 19.06 15.87
C GLY A 352 -12.41 17.71 15.30
N PHE A 353 -11.81 16.62 15.79
CA PHE A 353 -12.16 15.27 15.39
C PHE A 353 -13.63 14.93 15.67
N LYS A 354 -14.12 15.25 16.87
CA LYS A 354 -15.50 14.97 17.29
C LYS A 354 -16.51 15.77 16.46
N GLN A 355 -16.25 17.06 16.28
CA GLN A 355 -17.11 17.95 15.50
C GLN A 355 -17.21 17.50 14.03
N LEU A 356 -16.07 17.22 13.41
CA LEU A 356 -16.04 16.80 12.01
C LEU A 356 -16.67 15.42 11.83
N THR A 357 -16.41 14.48 12.73
CA THR A 357 -17.05 13.15 12.70
C THR A 357 -18.57 13.27 12.78
N GLN A 358 -19.09 14.15 13.64
CA GLN A 358 -20.53 14.40 13.74
C GLN A 358 -21.10 14.97 12.43
N GLN A 359 -20.41 15.94 11.82
CA GLN A 359 -20.82 16.50 10.53
C GLN A 359 -20.82 15.44 9.41
N ILE A 360 -19.78 14.60 9.36
CA ILE A 360 -19.67 13.50 8.40
C ILE A 360 -20.82 12.51 8.59
N GLN A 361 -21.17 12.15 9.82
CA GLN A 361 -22.27 11.22 10.11
C GLN A 361 -23.65 11.80 9.76
N GLN A 362 -23.83 13.11 9.88
CA GLN A 362 -25.08 13.79 9.57
C GLN A 362 -25.25 14.11 8.09
N CYS A 363 -24.17 14.04 7.30
CA CYS A 363 -24.20 14.37 5.89
C CYS A 363 -25.00 13.33 5.09
N PRO A 364 -25.99 13.75 4.27
CA PRO A 364 -26.77 12.84 3.43
C PRO A 364 -25.96 12.44 2.19
N TRP A 365 -25.02 11.52 2.37
CA TRP A 365 -24.13 11.04 1.32
C TRP A 365 -24.89 10.34 0.18
N GLN A 366 -24.35 10.47 -1.05
CA GLN A 366 -24.75 9.68 -2.23
C GLN A 366 -26.22 9.83 -2.67
N GLN A 367 -26.88 10.94 -2.32
CA GLN A 367 -28.28 11.19 -2.69
C GLN A 367 -28.43 11.79 -4.10
N GLN A 368 -27.41 12.48 -4.58
CA GLN A 368 -27.45 13.21 -5.84
C GLN A 368 -27.14 12.31 -7.06
N PRO A 369 -27.63 12.67 -8.26
CA PRO A 369 -27.33 11.91 -9.46
C PRO A 369 -25.84 12.01 -9.84
N CYS A 370 -25.33 10.95 -10.47
CA CYS A 370 -23.94 10.87 -10.89
C CYS A 370 -23.69 11.74 -12.13
N ILE A 371 -22.77 12.71 -12.00
CA ILE A 371 -22.42 13.62 -13.11
C ILE A 371 -21.81 12.87 -14.29
N ILE A 372 -21.06 11.79 -14.03
CA ILE A 372 -20.45 10.97 -15.08
C ILE A 372 -21.49 10.10 -15.78
N LYS A 373 -22.49 9.57 -15.06
CA LYS A 373 -23.58 8.80 -15.70
C LYS A 373 -24.40 9.67 -16.65
N ALA A 374 -24.59 10.94 -16.33
CA ALA A 374 -25.28 11.89 -17.19
C ALA A 374 -24.54 12.18 -18.52
N ARG A 375 -23.24 11.89 -18.60
CA ARG A 375 -22.39 12.08 -19.80
C ARG A 375 -22.30 10.83 -20.67
N ILE A 376 -22.90 9.71 -20.26
CA ILE A 376 -22.82 8.47 -21.04
C ILE A 376 -23.63 8.60 -22.32
N ASP A 377 -22.96 8.46 -23.47
CA ASP A 377 -23.58 8.45 -24.79
C ASP A 377 -23.60 7.01 -25.34
N PRO A 378 -24.78 6.37 -25.45
CA PRO A 378 -24.89 5.00 -25.97
C PRO A 378 -24.43 4.82 -27.41
N SER A 379 -24.36 5.91 -28.19
CA SER A 379 -23.93 5.88 -29.59
C SER A 379 -22.42 5.95 -29.77
N LEU A 380 -21.69 6.35 -28.73
CA LEU A 380 -20.24 6.49 -28.76
C LEU A 380 -19.56 5.14 -28.51
N SER A 381 -18.72 4.70 -29.45
CA SER A 381 -17.90 3.50 -29.27
C SER A 381 -16.64 3.79 -28.44
N ILE A 382 -16.15 2.75 -27.75
CA ILE A 382 -14.92 2.85 -26.92
C ILE A 382 -13.70 3.17 -27.81
N GLU A 383 -13.63 2.60 -29.01
CA GLU A 383 -12.57 2.92 -29.98
C GLU A 383 -12.60 4.40 -30.37
N ALA A 384 -13.76 4.92 -30.80
CA ALA A 384 -13.88 6.30 -31.26
C ALA A 384 -13.52 7.30 -30.14
N TYR A 385 -13.89 6.98 -28.90
CA TYR A 385 -13.50 7.73 -27.72
C TYR A 385 -11.97 7.77 -27.52
N TYR A 386 -11.29 6.62 -27.53
CA TYR A 386 -9.83 6.60 -27.37
C TYR A 386 -9.09 7.22 -28.57
N ARG A 387 -9.61 7.10 -29.80
CA ARG A 387 -9.06 7.84 -30.97
C ARG A 387 -9.12 9.34 -30.74
N ALA A 388 -10.24 9.84 -30.20
CA ALA A 388 -10.40 11.26 -29.90
C ALA A 388 -9.45 11.71 -28.77
N GLN A 389 -9.21 10.87 -27.76
CA GLN A 389 -8.21 11.15 -26.72
C GLN A 389 -6.78 11.17 -27.26
N GLU A 390 -6.41 10.19 -28.08
CA GLU A 390 -5.10 10.12 -28.73
C GLU A 390 -4.86 11.37 -29.59
N ALA A 391 -5.87 11.83 -30.33
CA ALA A 391 -5.82 13.06 -31.10
C ALA A 391 -5.63 14.33 -30.24
N LYS A 392 -6.12 14.33 -28.99
CA LYS A 392 -5.87 15.37 -27.99
C LYS A 392 -4.47 15.29 -27.36
N GLY A 393 -3.68 14.27 -27.70
CA GLY A 393 -2.35 14.02 -27.12
C GLY A 393 -2.39 13.40 -25.73
N ILE A 394 -3.54 12.86 -25.31
CA ILE A 394 -3.70 12.16 -24.04
C ILE A 394 -3.07 10.76 -24.18
N GLN A 395 -2.14 10.44 -23.27
CA GLN A 395 -1.45 9.14 -23.27
C GLN A 395 -2.10 8.19 -22.25
N ALA A 396 -3.04 7.39 -22.73
CA ALA A 396 -3.61 6.28 -21.98
C ALA A 396 -2.92 4.95 -22.32
N THR A 397 -3.02 3.97 -21.42
CA THR A 397 -2.52 2.60 -21.66
C THR A 397 -3.44 1.78 -22.56
N PRO A 398 -4.77 1.79 -22.36
CA PRO A 398 -5.68 1.31 -23.40
C PRO A 398 -5.54 2.21 -24.63
N LYS A 399 -5.33 1.59 -25.79
CA LYS A 399 -5.29 2.29 -27.07
C LYS A 399 -6.60 2.08 -27.82
N ALA A 400 -6.90 2.96 -28.76
CA ALA A 400 -8.04 2.79 -29.64
C ALA A 400 -8.04 1.41 -30.33
N ASP A 401 -6.88 1.00 -30.86
CA ASP A 401 -6.70 -0.28 -31.56
C ASP A 401 -7.04 -1.51 -30.68
N ASP A 402 -7.00 -1.39 -29.35
CA ASP A 402 -7.36 -2.49 -28.42
C ASP A 402 -8.87 -2.78 -28.42
N PHE A 403 -9.68 -1.87 -28.98
CA PHE A 403 -11.14 -1.93 -28.99
C PHE A 403 -11.74 -2.01 -30.40
N ASP A 404 -10.90 -2.12 -31.43
CA ASP A 404 -11.34 -2.28 -32.82
C ASP A 404 -12.05 -3.64 -32.99
N ASP A 405 -13.27 -3.60 -33.52
CA ASP A 405 -14.09 -4.77 -33.80
C ASP A 405 -13.44 -5.69 -34.87
N LEU A 406 -12.48 -5.19 -35.67
CA LEU A 406 -11.79 -5.96 -36.70
C LEU A 406 -10.85 -7.05 -36.18
N HIS A 407 -10.47 -7.02 -34.90
CA HIS A 407 -9.53 -7.99 -34.31
C HIS A 407 -10.21 -9.07 -33.43
N ARG A 408 -11.56 -9.10 -33.42
CA ARG A 408 -12.35 -10.21 -32.85
C ARG A 408 -12.73 -11.22 -33.96
N GLY A 409 -11.72 -11.88 -34.49
CA GLY A 409 -11.86 -13.09 -35.32
C GLY A 409 -11.83 -14.36 -34.49
#